data_AF-A0A7S2EKZ4-F1
#
_entry.id   AF-A0A7S2EKZ4-F1
#
_cell.length_a   1.000
_cell.length_b   1.000
_cell.length_c   1.000
_cell.angle_alpha   90.00
_cell.angle_beta   90.00
_cell.angle_gamma   90.00
#
_symmetry.space_group_name_H-M   'P 1'
#
loop_
_entity.id
_entity.type
_entity.pdbx_description
1 polymer ?
#
loop_
_entity_poly.entity_id
_entity_poly.type
_entity_poly.pdbx_seq_one_letter_code
_entity_poly.pdbx_strand_id
1 'polypeptide(L)'
;VYTKPNSFQSSDTLRDLSTWTLIADGFLVGLEGKLNVGTALPSSEIFSPVTIYPGQTQAFYVTLTTPDLRYVNGSALGITDVGETFVANDELAIQSGVGVGNYPLNAQAKFFSPRVWSGSIYYVTEEEPCPTSDSPSAPPCTNHGSSVVETLFQGATTAYG
;
A
#
# COMPACT_ATOMS: atom_id res chain seq x y z
N VAL A 1 5.54 -9.22 -1.18
CA VAL A 1 4.86 -8.11 -0.48
C VAL A 1 4.48 -8.57 0.91
N TYR A 2 4.85 -7.77 1.91
CA TYR A 2 4.50 -8.02 3.30
C TYR A 2 3.61 -6.90 3.83
N THR A 3 2.87 -7.17 4.90
CA THR A 3 1.99 -6.19 5.53
C THR A 3 2.03 -6.29 7.06
N LYS A 4 1.69 -5.22 7.76
CA LYS A 4 1.46 -5.23 9.21
C LYS A 4 0.50 -4.10 9.63
N PRO A 5 -0.28 -4.29 10.71
CA PRO A 5 -1.17 -3.25 11.21
C PRO A 5 -0.37 -2.07 11.77
N ASN A 6 -1.00 -0.90 11.76
CA ASN A 6 -0.47 0.38 12.22
C ASN A 6 0.71 0.90 11.38
N SER A 7 1.27 2.04 11.80
CA SER A 7 2.45 2.62 11.18
C SER A 7 3.68 1.74 11.37
N PHE A 8 4.58 1.74 10.38
CA PHE A 8 5.86 1.04 10.45
C PHE A 8 6.94 1.79 11.25
N GLN A 9 6.67 3.03 11.69
CA GLN A 9 7.66 3.97 12.21
C GLN A 9 8.29 3.60 13.57
N SER A 10 7.79 2.58 14.29
CA SER A 10 8.53 2.06 15.44
C SER A 10 9.81 1.37 14.95
N SER A 11 10.97 1.97 15.25
CA SER A 11 12.29 1.62 14.69
C SER A 11 12.64 0.14 14.78
N ASP A 12 12.13 -0.53 15.81
CA ASP A 12 12.45 -1.93 16.11
C ASP A 12 11.62 -2.90 15.26
N THR A 13 10.43 -2.51 14.82
CA THR A 13 9.51 -3.37 14.05
C THR A 13 9.70 -3.22 12.54
N LEU A 14 10.35 -2.16 12.07
CA LEU A 14 10.67 -2.02 10.65
C LEU A 14 11.75 -3.00 10.21
N ARG A 15 12.71 -3.33 11.08
CA ARG A 15 13.88 -4.17 10.75
C ARG A 15 13.64 -5.67 10.92
N ASP A 16 12.53 -6.05 11.53
CA ASP A 16 12.21 -7.44 11.86
C ASP A 16 11.06 -7.95 10.99
N LEU A 17 11.39 -8.67 9.91
CA LEU A 17 10.41 -9.29 9.02
C LEU A 17 9.50 -10.30 9.73
N SER A 18 9.87 -10.84 10.89
CA SER A 18 8.99 -11.74 11.65
C SER A 18 7.75 -11.05 12.21
N THR A 19 7.79 -9.71 12.31
CA THR A 19 6.64 -8.88 12.69
C THR A 19 5.73 -8.51 11.51
N TRP A 20 6.07 -8.98 10.31
CA TRP A 20 5.29 -8.74 9.08
C TRP A 20 4.67 -10.04 8.57
N THR A 21 3.49 -9.92 7.97
CA THR A 21 2.81 -11.04 7.32
C THR A 21 3.06 -11.00 5.81
N LEU A 22 3.55 -12.09 5.24
CA LEU A 22 3.67 -12.24 3.78
C LEU A 22 2.27 -12.36 3.18
N ILE A 23 1.92 -11.46 2.27
CA ILE A 23 0.60 -11.46 1.59
C ILE A 23 0.68 -11.74 0.10
N ALA A 24 1.88 -11.64 -0.49
CA ALA A 24 2.11 -12.02 -1.88
C ALA A 24 3.57 -12.34 -2.12
N ASP A 25 3.85 -13.35 -2.93
CA ASP A 25 5.17 -13.68 -3.45
C ASP A 25 5.03 -14.15 -4.91
N GLY A 26 6.00 -13.83 -5.74
CA GLY A 26 5.93 -14.19 -7.16
C GLY A 26 6.93 -13.46 -8.04
N PHE A 27 6.82 -13.73 -9.34
CA PHE A 27 7.68 -13.17 -10.37
C PHE A 27 6.92 -12.17 -11.22
N LEU A 28 7.55 -11.04 -11.49
CA LEU A 28 7.03 -9.98 -12.35
C LEU A 28 7.97 -9.78 -13.52
N VAL A 29 7.43 -9.63 -14.71
CA VAL A 29 8.19 -9.22 -15.90
C VAL A 29 7.75 -7.80 -16.24
N GLY A 30 8.65 -6.85 -16.09
CA GLY A 30 8.41 -5.49 -16.57
C GLY A 30 8.30 -5.46 -18.09
N LEU A 31 7.60 -4.46 -18.62
CA LEU A 31 7.53 -4.27 -20.07
C LEU A 31 8.82 -3.64 -20.58
N GLU A 32 9.76 -4.49 -20.99
CA GLU A 32 11.07 -4.07 -21.49
C GLU A 32 10.95 -3.01 -22.59
N GLY A 33 11.76 -1.95 -22.49
CA GLY A 33 11.82 -0.86 -23.47
C GLY A 33 10.63 0.11 -23.46
N LYS A 34 9.62 -0.05 -22.58
CA LYS A 34 8.48 0.87 -22.48
C LYS A 34 8.61 1.79 -21.27
N LEU A 35 8.85 3.07 -21.55
CA LEU A 35 8.82 4.12 -20.54
C LEU A 35 7.36 4.43 -20.13
N ASN A 36 7.15 4.77 -18.87
CA ASN A 36 5.86 5.23 -18.33
C ASN A 36 4.71 4.20 -18.41
N VAL A 37 5.02 2.90 -18.50
CA VAL A 37 4.01 1.84 -18.42
C VAL A 37 4.20 1.08 -17.12
N GLY A 38 3.15 1.04 -16.29
CA GLY A 38 3.16 0.26 -15.06
C GLY A 38 3.29 -1.24 -15.33
N THR A 39 4.04 -1.94 -14.48
CA THR A 39 4.09 -3.41 -14.50
C THR A 39 2.81 -3.93 -13.88
N ALA A 40 2.00 -4.64 -14.69
CA ALA A 40 0.82 -5.31 -14.17
C ALA A 40 1.23 -6.38 -13.16
N LEU A 41 0.63 -6.33 -11.97
CA LEU A 41 0.74 -7.41 -11.00
C LEU A 41 -0.17 -8.57 -11.47
N PRO A 42 0.26 -9.83 -11.37
CA PRO A 42 -0.61 -10.99 -11.59
C PRO A 42 -1.88 -10.88 -10.78
N SER A 43 -2.94 -11.54 -11.24
CA SER A 43 -4.29 -11.50 -10.66
C SER A 43 -4.30 -11.75 -9.15
N SER A 44 -5.44 -11.46 -8.52
CA SER A 44 -5.72 -11.63 -7.08
C SER A 44 -5.35 -13.00 -6.50
N GLU A 45 -5.05 -14.01 -7.31
CA GLU A 45 -4.57 -15.32 -6.87
C GLU A 45 -3.25 -15.27 -6.10
N ILE A 46 -2.37 -14.30 -6.38
CA ILE A 46 -1.10 -14.17 -5.65
C ILE A 46 -1.20 -13.28 -4.42
N PHE A 47 -2.32 -12.58 -4.22
CA PHE A 47 -2.52 -11.64 -3.12
C PHE A 47 -3.55 -12.18 -2.12
N SER A 48 -3.13 -12.34 -0.86
CA SER A 48 -4.06 -12.40 0.26
C SER A 48 -4.61 -10.99 0.50
N PRO A 49 -5.94 -10.77 0.45
CA PRO A 49 -6.53 -9.45 0.68
C PRO A 49 -6.27 -8.98 2.12
N VAL A 50 -6.19 -7.66 2.29
CA VAL A 50 -5.99 -7.02 3.60
C VAL A 50 -7.16 -6.07 3.85
N THR A 51 -7.98 -6.41 4.84
CA THR A 51 -9.08 -5.55 5.29
C THR A 51 -8.53 -4.40 6.15
N ILE A 52 -8.92 -3.18 5.83
CA ILE A 52 -8.54 -1.97 6.57
C ILE A 52 -9.84 -1.28 6.99
N TYR A 53 -10.06 -1.16 8.30
CA TYR A 53 -11.26 -0.49 8.82
C TYR A 53 -11.10 1.03 8.83
N PRO A 54 -12.20 1.81 8.82
CA PRO A 54 -12.13 3.26 8.91
C PRO A 54 -11.28 3.74 10.10
N GLY A 55 -10.39 4.71 9.83
CA GLY A 55 -9.48 5.27 10.83
C GLY A 55 -8.26 4.40 11.17
N GLN A 56 -8.14 3.20 10.59
CA GLN A 56 -6.94 2.37 10.76
C GLN A 56 -5.85 2.74 9.76
N THR A 57 -4.61 2.44 10.14
CA THR A 57 -3.44 2.52 9.26
C THR A 57 -2.90 1.13 9.02
N GLN A 58 -2.52 0.83 7.78
CA GLN A 58 -1.88 -0.42 7.40
C GLN A 58 -0.55 -0.12 6.70
N ALA A 59 0.52 -0.78 7.12
CA ALA A 59 1.82 -0.66 6.49
C ALA A 59 2.06 -1.80 5.50
N PHE A 60 2.60 -1.48 4.32
CA PHE A 60 3.01 -2.46 3.32
C PHE A 60 4.52 -2.34 3.05
N TYR A 61 5.19 -3.49 2.97
CA TYR A 61 6.57 -3.60 2.51
C TYR A 61 6.60 -4.32 1.16
N VAL A 62 6.78 -3.52 0.11
CA VAL A 62 6.94 -3.98 -1.27
C VAL A 62 8.43 -4.09 -1.57
N THR A 63 8.87 -5.24 -2.05
CA THR A 63 10.29 -5.52 -2.27
C THR A 63 10.48 -6.48 -3.43
N LEU A 64 11.65 -6.43 -4.05
CA LEU A 64 12.11 -7.32 -5.10
C LEU A 64 13.47 -7.89 -4.69
N THR A 65 13.82 -9.03 -5.27
CA THR A 65 15.18 -9.59 -5.16
C THR A 65 16.19 -8.84 -6.05
N THR A 66 15.72 -7.96 -6.94
CA THR A 66 16.49 -7.15 -7.87
C THR A 66 16.34 -5.64 -7.58
N PRO A 67 17.27 -4.78 -8.04
CA PRO A 67 17.20 -3.34 -7.78
C PRO A 67 16.24 -2.57 -8.70
N ASP A 68 15.28 -3.25 -9.33
CA ASP A 68 14.43 -2.66 -10.38
C ASP A 68 13.16 -1.96 -9.87
N LEU A 69 12.91 -2.03 -8.55
CA LEU A 69 11.74 -1.41 -7.93
C LEU A 69 11.80 0.11 -8.07
N ARG A 70 10.79 0.69 -8.72
CA ARG A 70 10.68 2.14 -8.91
C ARG A 70 9.88 2.78 -7.78
N TYR A 71 10.32 3.95 -7.37
CA TYR A 71 9.69 4.77 -6.32
C TYR A 71 10.01 6.23 -6.58
N VAL A 72 9.30 7.14 -5.90
CA VAL A 72 9.54 8.58 -5.99
C VAL A 72 10.24 9.08 -4.74
N ASN A 73 11.19 10.00 -4.92
CA ASN A 73 11.75 10.77 -3.80
C ASN A 73 10.69 11.78 -3.33
N GLY A 74 10.16 11.60 -2.11
CA GLY A 74 9.08 12.45 -1.60
C GLY A 74 9.45 13.93 -1.55
N SER A 75 10.72 14.26 -1.30
CA SER A 75 11.18 15.65 -1.27
C SER A 75 11.08 16.35 -2.62
N ALA A 76 11.12 15.61 -3.74
CA ALA A 76 10.89 16.18 -5.07
C ALA A 76 9.41 16.59 -5.29
N LEU A 77 8.52 16.17 -4.40
CA LEU A 77 7.08 16.43 -4.42
C LEU A 77 6.64 17.38 -3.29
N GLY A 78 7.60 17.96 -2.55
CA GLY A 78 7.31 18.83 -1.40
C GLY A 78 6.99 18.10 -0.09
N ILE A 79 7.04 16.76 -0.08
CA ILE A 79 6.87 15.96 1.15
C ILE A 79 8.17 16.01 1.95
N THR A 80 8.08 16.42 3.21
CA THR A 80 9.24 16.56 4.10
C THR A 80 9.35 15.42 5.09
N ASP A 81 8.22 14.87 5.51
CA ASP A 81 8.16 13.92 6.62
C ASP A 81 7.64 12.56 6.19
N VAL A 82 7.98 11.53 6.97
CA VAL A 82 7.40 10.19 6.84
C VAL A 82 6.02 10.19 7.49
N GLY A 83 5.03 9.60 6.83
CA GLY A 83 3.63 9.60 7.30
C GLY A 83 2.82 10.80 6.79
N GLU A 84 3.44 11.74 6.07
CA GLU A 84 2.71 12.82 5.41
C GLU A 84 1.86 12.26 4.27
N THR A 85 0.61 12.72 4.15
CA THR A 85 -0.29 12.30 3.08
C THR A 85 0.25 12.76 1.73
N PHE A 86 0.53 11.80 0.86
CA PHE A 86 0.96 12.06 -0.51
C PHE A 86 -0.23 12.24 -1.46
N VAL A 87 -1.20 11.35 -1.36
CA VAL A 87 -2.41 11.35 -2.17
C VAL A 87 -3.54 10.72 -1.37
N ALA A 88 -4.77 11.22 -1.55
CA ALA A 88 -5.94 10.70 -0.88
C ALA A 88 -7.20 10.92 -1.73
N ASN A 89 -8.22 10.13 -1.44
CA ASN A 89 -9.62 10.40 -1.78
C ASN A 89 -10.46 10.32 -0.49
N ASP A 90 -11.78 10.19 -0.62
CA ASP A 90 -12.71 10.17 0.52
C ASP A 90 -12.57 8.91 1.40
N GLU A 91 -11.90 7.87 0.91
CA GLU A 91 -11.89 6.53 1.51
C GLU A 91 -10.49 6.11 1.98
N LEU A 92 -9.45 6.46 1.21
CA LEU A 92 -8.08 6.01 1.39
C LEU A 92 -7.10 7.17 1.24
N ALA A 93 -6.12 7.23 2.15
CA ALA A 93 -4.95 8.08 2.03
C ALA A 93 -3.68 7.23 1.94
N ILE A 94 -2.84 7.51 0.95
CA ILE A 94 -1.49 6.95 0.86
C ILE A 94 -0.53 7.96 1.48
N GLN A 95 0.19 7.51 2.49
CA GLN A 95 1.21 8.30 3.18
C GLN A 95 2.61 7.98 2.66
N SER A 96 3.51 8.95 2.80
CA SER A 96 4.92 8.76 2.53
C SER A 96 5.54 7.72 3.47
N GLY A 97 6.40 6.88 2.90
CA GLY A 97 7.10 5.83 3.59
C GLY A 97 8.61 6.03 3.62
N VAL A 98 9.32 4.90 3.73
CA VAL A 98 10.78 4.80 3.66
C VAL A 98 11.19 3.81 2.58
N GLY A 99 12.28 4.10 1.89
CA GLY A 99 12.94 3.17 0.99
C GLY A 99 13.94 2.32 1.75
N VAL A 100 14.00 1.03 1.44
CA VAL A 100 14.95 0.07 2.03
C VAL A 100 16.10 -0.15 1.05
N GLY A 101 17.33 0.07 1.49
CA GLY A 101 18.53 0.06 0.64
C GLY A 101 19.10 -1.32 0.34
N ASN A 102 18.56 -2.39 0.93
CA ASN A 102 19.07 -3.74 0.79
C ASN A 102 17.95 -4.76 0.91
N TYR A 103 18.15 -5.86 0.19
CA TYR A 103 17.36 -7.07 0.30
C TYR A 103 18.30 -8.24 0.69
N PRO A 104 17.90 -9.12 1.62
CA PRO A 104 16.69 -9.04 2.44
C PRO A 104 16.75 -7.90 3.46
N LEU A 105 15.58 -7.55 4.02
CA LEU A 105 15.47 -6.62 5.14
C LEU A 105 16.14 -7.23 6.38
N ASN A 106 17.06 -6.50 7.00
CA ASN A 106 17.85 -6.96 8.14
C ASN A 106 18.25 -5.79 9.07
N ALA A 107 18.93 -6.13 10.17
CA ALA A 107 19.37 -5.17 11.17
C ALA A 107 20.33 -4.08 10.63
N GLN A 108 21.07 -4.36 9.55
CA GLN A 108 22.00 -3.42 8.92
C GLN A 108 21.32 -2.59 7.82
N ALA A 109 20.00 -2.69 7.68
CA ALA A 109 19.33 -2.06 6.57
C ALA A 109 19.48 -0.53 6.58
N LYS A 110 19.77 0.03 5.40
CA LYS A 110 19.80 1.48 5.20
C LYS A 110 18.40 1.94 4.82
N PHE A 111 17.95 3.03 5.43
CA PHE A 111 16.66 3.62 5.12
C PHE A 111 16.86 4.99 4.46
N PHE A 112 16.01 5.27 3.47
CA PHE A 112 15.98 6.54 2.76
C PHE A 112 14.58 7.12 2.87
N SER A 113 14.46 8.38 3.24
CA SER A 113 13.17 9.03 3.47
C SER A 113 13.15 10.46 2.93
N PRO A 114 11.95 11.02 2.69
CA PRO A 114 10.69 10.30 2.49
C PRO A 114 10.70 9.58 1.13
N ARG A 115 10.04 8.43 1.04
CA ARG A 115 9.87 7.68 -0.22
C ARG A 115 8.43 7.38 -0.46
N VAL A 116 8.03 7.47 -1.71
CA VAL A 116 6.63 7.46 -2.09
C VAL A 116 6.42 6.37 -3.15
N TRP A 117 5.31 5.64 -3.01
CA TRP A 117 4.91 4.59 -3.94
C TRP A 117 4.72 5.16 -5.35
N SER A 118 5.26 4.45 -6.35
CA SER A 118 5.08 4.77 -7.76
C SER A 118 4.32 3.62 -8.41
N GLY A 119 3.00 3.77 -8.54
CA GLY A 119 2.14 2.71 -9.04
C GLY A 119 0.66 2.99 -8.77
N SER A 120 -0.14 1.94 -8.92
CA SER A 120 -1.58 1.98 -8.70
C SER A 120 -1.95 1.01 -7.60
N ILE A 121 -2.94 1.37 -6.79
CA ILE A 121 -3.53 0.48 -5.79
C ILE A 121 -4.95 0.16 -6.23
N TYR A 122 -5.23 -1.14 -6.34
CA TYR A 122 -6.58 -1.66 -6.47
C TYR A 122 -7.14 -1.91 -5.07
N TYR A 123 -8.32 -1.36 -4.78
CA TYR A 123 -9.03 -1.67 -3.55
C TYR A 123 -10.55 -1.70 -3.81
N VAL A 124 -11.25 -2.34 -2.89
CA VAL A 124 -12.71 -2.39 -2.86
C VAL A 124 -13.19 -1.90 -1.51
N THR A 125 -14.26 -1.12 -1.52
CA THR A 125 -15.01 -0.81 -0.30
C THR A 125 -15.97 -1.96 0.00
N GLU A 126 -16.05 -2.36 1.26
CA GLU A 126 -17.05 -3.31 1.73
C GLU A 126 -17.92 -2.56 2.74
N GLU A 127 -19.22 -2.52 2.51
CA GLU A 127 -20.15 -2.04 3.52
C GLU A 127 -20.30 -3.11 4.60
N GLU A 128 -20.10 -2.73 5.86
CA GLU A 128 -20.44 -3.58 6.99
C GLU A 128 -21.93 -3.91 6.93
N PRO A 129 -22.32 -5.20 6.99
CA PRO A 129 -23.72 -5.56 7.04
C PRO A 129 -24.33 -4.89 8.27
N CYS A 130 -25.45 -4.21 8.03
CA CYS A 130 -26.30 -3.69 9.09
C CYS A 130 -26.45 -4.71 10.22
N PRO A 131 -26.27 -4.31 11.50
CA PRO A 131 -26.57 -5.21 12.59
C PRO A 131 -28.03 -5.65 12.46
N THR A 132 -28.27 -6.95 12.35
CA THR A 132 -29.63 -7.50 12.41
C THR A 132 -30.15 -7.24 13.80
N SER A 133 -30.91 -6.16 13.96
CA SER A 133 -31.61 -5.87 15.19
C SER A 133 -32.71 -6.92 15.38
N ASP A 134 -32.57 -7.78 16.39
CA ASP A 134 -33.68 -8.63 16.88
C ASP A 134 -34.76 -7.79 17.60
N SER A 135 -34.55 -6.47 17.75
CA SER A 135 -35.52 -5.56 18.35
C SER A 135 -36.59 -5.15 17.33
N PRO A 136 -37.90 -5.34 17.61
CA PRO A 136 -39.02 -5.00 16.72
C PRO A 136 -39.16 -3.51 16.35
N SER A 137 -38.36 -2.61 16.92
CA SER A 137 -38.49 -1.16 16.72
C SER A 137 -37.34 -0.48 15.97
N ALA A 138 -36.32 -1.21 15.53
CA ALA A 138 -35.24 -0.60 14.75
C ALA A 138 -35.72 -0.31 13.31
N PRO A 139 -35.49 0.91 12.76
CA PRO A 139 -35.75 1.17 11.36
C PRO A 139 -34.89 0.23 10.49
N PRO A 140 -35.41 -0.27 9.36
CA PRO A 140 -34.63 -1.09 8.45
C PRO A 140 -33.49 -0.22 7.91
N CYS A 141 -32.25 -0.60 8.23
CA CYS A 141 -31.13 -0.07 7.48
C CYS A 141 -30.93 -0.99 6.26
N THR A 142 -30.90 -0.37 5.08
CA THR A 142 -30.68 -1.06 3.81
C THR A 142 -29.20 -1.40 3.71
N ASN A 143 -28.88 -2.69 3.64
CA ASN A 143 -27.56 -3.14 3.18
C ASN A 143 -27.40 -2.67 1.73
N HIS A 144 -26.56 -1.67 1.49
CA HIS A 144 -26.08 -1.39 0.15
C HIS A 144 -24.84 -2.25 -0.05
N GLY A 145 -25.04 -3.54 -0.38
CA GLY A 145 -23.95 -4.42 -0.81
C GLY A 145 -23.37 -3.91 -2.13
N SER A 146 -22.55 -2.86 -2.06
CA SER A 146 -22.01 -2.14 -3.19
C SER A 146 -20.51 -2.02 -2.99
N SER A 147 -19.79 -3.00 -3.53
CA SER A 147 -18.33 -2.90 -3.63
C SER A 147 -18.00 -1.93 -4.75
N VAL A 148 -17.49 -0.74 -4.42
CA VAL A 148 -16.93 0.16 -5.42
C VAL A 148 -15.48 -0.24 -5.64
N VAL A 149 -15.14 -0.53 -6.90
CA VAL A 149 -13.76 -0.76 -7.33
C VAL A 149 -13.16 0.59 -7.67
N GLU A 150 -12.17 1.03 -6.89
CA GLU A 150 -11.43 2.24 -7.18
C GLU A 150 -9.96 1.94 -7.45
N THR A 151 -9.34 2.79 -8.28
CA THR A 151 -7.90 2.76 -8.52
C THR A 151 -7.32 4.11 -8.17
N LEU A 152 -6.48 4.14 -7.13
CA LEU A 152 -5.70 5.32 -6.82
C LEU A 152 -4.43 5.28 -7.66
N PHE A 153 -4.37 6.11 -8.71
CA PHE A 153 -3.23 6.20 -9.64
C PHE A 153 -2.19 7.19 -9.15
N GLN A 154 -0.90 6.82 -9.21
CA GLN A 154 0.13 7.84 -9.41
C GLN A 154 1.37 7.32 -10.14
N GLY A 155 1.53 7.78 -11.39
CA GLY A 155 2.81 7.80 -12.09
C GLY A 155 3.39 9.21 -12.00
N ALA A 156 4.48 9.39 -11.26
CA ALA A 156 5.23 10.64 -11.32
C ALA A 156 6.03 10.68 -12.64
N THR A 157 5.53 11.41 -13.63
CA THR A 157 6.32 11.83 -14.80
C THR A 157 7.28 12.93 -14.37
N THR A 158 8.34 12.59 -13.64
CA THR A 158 9.57 13.37 -13.69
C THR A 158 10.70 12.40 -14.00
N ALA A 159 11.03 12.35 -15.29
CA ALA A 159 12.25 11.74 -15.77
C ALA A 159 13.43 12.39 -15.04
N TYR A 160 14.16 11.58 -14.26
CA TYR A 160 15.55 11.86 -13.97
C TYR A 160 16.35 10.73 -14.59
N GLY A 161 17.06 11.10 -15.66
CA GLY A 161 18.18 10.32 -16.19
C GLY A 161 19.41 10.45 -15.31
#